data_AF-A0AAJ3PYB3-F1
#
_entry.id   AF-A0AAJ3PYB3-F1
#
_cell.length_a   1.000
_cell.length_b   1.000
_cell.length_c   1.000
_cell.angle_alpha   90.00
_cell.angle_beta   90.00
_cell.angle_gamma   90.00
#
_symmetry.space_group_name_H-M   'P 1'
#
loop_
_entity.id
_entity.type
_entity.pdbx_description
1 polymer ?
#
loop_
_entity_poly.entity_id
_entity_poly.type
_entity_poly.pdbx_seq_one_letter_code
_entity_poly.pdbx_strand_id
1 'polypeptide(L)'
;MRVSKNQMIIQTSAEPMCGSVGAAKAAQKQAAVETIKAGYDRYIITSAAAASNVTATQMPGHYNTYGTINSYGGYGTVNATTTYTPGPIIYGGSHDQSIGVVMFKDGEPGSNQAVSAREVLGSKWAVIVKDGVNLCN
;
A
#
# COMPACT_ATOMS: atom_id res chain seq x y z
N MET A 1 9.16 -15.57 -6.77
CA MET A 1 9.96 -16.37 -7.72
C MET A 1 11.24 -16.83 -7.04
N ARG A 2 11.58 -18.12 -7.02
CA ARG A 2 12.89 -18.58 -6.52
C ARG A 2 13.92 -18.38 -7.62
N VAL A 3 15.04 -17.73 -7.29
CA VAL A 3 16.17 -17.49 -8.19
C VAL A 3 17.36 -18.39 -7.84
N SER A 4 17.44 -18.90 -6.61
CA SER A 4 18.35 -19.97 -6.21
C SER A 4 17.74 -20.79 -5.05
N LYS A 5 18.45 -21.80 -4.54
CA LYS A 5 18.00 -22.55 -3.35
C LYS A 5 17.70 -21.62 -2.16
N ASN A 6 18.58 -20.67 -1.91
CA ASN A 6 18.52 -19.72 -0.78
C ASN A 6 18.15 -18.29 -1.20
N GLN A 7 17.82 -18.04 -2.47
CA GLN A 7 17.45 -16.71 -2.94
C GLN A 7 16.09 -16.68 -3.61
N MET A 8 15.33 -15.62 -3.36
CA MET A 8 14.05 -15.40 -3.99
C MET A 8 13.75 -13.93 -4.24
N ILE A 9 12.95 -13.68 -5.27
CA ILE A 9 12.35 -12.38 -5.55
C ILE A 9 10.88 -12.43 -5.12
N ILE A 10 10.45 -11.45 -4.36
CA ILE A 10 9.09 -11.32 -3.84
C ILE A 10 8.47 -10.09 -4.47
N GLN A 11 7.32 -10.29 -5.09
CA GLN A 11 6.55 -9.24 -5.73
C GLN A 11 5.23 -9.10 -5.00
N THR A 12 4.92 -7.89 -4.56
CA THR A 12 3.66 -7.56 -3.90
C THR A 12 3.08 -6.29 -4.51
N SER A 13 1.76 -6.24 -4.60
CA SER A 13 1.01 -5.06 -5.05
C SER A 13 0.03 -4.65 -3.96
N ALA A 14 0.16 -3.43 -3.45
CA ALA A 14 -0.73 -2.88 -2.44
C ALA A 14 -1.65 -1.82 -3.06
N GLU A 15 -2.84 -1.67 -2.50
CA GLU A 15 -3.81 -0.66 -2.97
C GLU A 15 -3.30 0.77 -2.74
N PRO A 16 -3.78 1.77 -3.51
CA PRO A 16 -3.34 3.17 -3.40
C PRO A 16 -3.45 3.74 -1.99
N MET A 17 -4.50 3.34 -1.28
CA MET A 17 -4.80 3.79 0.07
C MET A 17 -3.83 3.25 1.13
N CYS A 18 -3.04 2.23 0.81
CA CYS A 18 -2.07 1.65 1.73
C CYS A 18 -0.76 2.46 1.78
N GLY A 19 -0.56 3.37 0.83
CA GLY A 19 0.63 4.19 0.71
C GLY A 19 1.90 3.39 0.43
N SER A 20 2.99 4.09 0.12
CA SER A 20 4.28 3.46 -0.17
C SER A 20 4.86 2.73 1.05
N VAL A 21 4.66 3.28 2.25
CA VAL A 21 5.18 2.70 3.50
C VAL A 21 4.43 1.43 3.88
N GLY A 22 3.09 1.41 3.75
CA GLY A 22 2.28 0.22 3.99
C GLY A 22 2.66 -0.90 3.03
N ALA A 23 2.83 -0.56 1.74
CA ALA A 23 3.28 -1.50 0.72
C ALA A 23 4.66 -2.10 1.04
N ALA A 24 5.62 -1.28 1.48
CA ALA A 24 6.96 -1.76 1.85
C ALA A 24 6.93 -2.70 3.07
N LYS A 25 6.15 -2.35 4.11
CA LYS A 25 5.97 -3.18 5.31
C LYS A 25 5.31 -4.51 4.99
N ALA A 26 4.33 -4.49 4.09
CA ALA A 26 3.67 -5.68 3.58
C ALA A 26 4.61 -6.58 2.78
N ALA A 27 5.43 -6.00 1.90
CA ALA A 27 6.47 -6.72 1.17
C ALA A 27 7.46 -7.40 2.14
N GLN A 28 7.90 -6.68 3.19
CA GLN A 28 8.77 -7.23 4.22
C GLN A 28 8.13 -8.40 4.97
N LYS A 29 6.86 -8.29 5.37
CA LYS A 29 6.12 -9.40 6.00
C LYS A 29 5.96 -10.59 5.06
N GLN A 30 5.70 -10.34 3.77
CA GLN A 30 5.64 -11.40 2.77
C GLN A 30 7.00 -12.10 2.65
N ALA A 31 8.12 -11.37 2.75
CA ALA A 31 9.44 -11.96 2.82
C ALA A 31 9.64 -12.90 3.99
N ALA A 32 9.20 -12.50 5.17
CA ALA A 32 9.24 -13.38 6.34
C ALA A 32 8.38 -14.64 6.13
N VAL A 33 7.16 -14.50 5.58
CA VAL A 33 6.29 -15.66 5.31
C VAL A 33 6.92 -16.63 4.33
N GLU A 34 7.43 -16.14 3.21
CA GLU A 34 8.05 -16.98 2.19
C GLU A 34 9.36 -17.62 2.68
N THR A 35 10.12 -16.92 3.52
CA THR A 35 11.33 -17.47 4.17
C THR A 35 10.98 -18.69 5.02
N ILE A 36 9.94 -18.59 5.85
CA ILE A 36 9.48 -19.70 6.70
C ILE A 36 8.92 -20.84 5.83
N LYS A 37 8.11 -20.53 4.81
CA LYS A 37 7.58 -21.55 3.87
C LYS A 37 8.70 -22.27 3.12
N ALA A 38 9.79 -21.58 2.84
CA ALA A 38 10.96 -22.15 2.19
C ALA A 38 11.83 -23.02 3.12
N GLY A 39 11.53 -23.09 4.41
CA GLY A 39 12.26 -23.89 5.40
C GLY A 39 13.50 -23.18 5.97
N TYR A 40 13.51 -21.85 5.94
CA TYR A 40 14.56 -21.01 6.49
C TYR A 40 14.03 -20.19 7.67
N ASP A 41 14.94 -19.69 8.50
CA ASP A 41 14.60 -19.00 9.75
C ASP A 41 14.83 -17.48 9.66
N ARG A 42 15.83 -17.07 8.88
CA ARG A 42 16.27 -15.68 8.75
C ARG A 42 16.44 -15.26 7.30
N TYR A 43 16.39 -13.95 7.07
CA TYR A 43 16.59 -13.40 5.73
C TYR A 43 17.24 -12.03 5.72
N ILE A 44 17.87 -11.68 4.59
CA ILE A 44 18.42 -10.36 4.27
C ILE A 44 17.80 -9.91 2.96
N ILE A 45 17.33 -8.67 2.91
CA ILE A 45 16.89 -8.04 1.66
C ILE A 45 18.14 -7.52 0.95
N THR A 46 18.41 -8.02 -0.25
CA THR A 46 19.59 -7.65 -1.06
C THR A 46 19.27 -6.66 -2.17
N SER A 47 18.03 -6.61 -2.61
CA SER A 47 17.56 -5.62 -3.58
C SER A 47 16.13 -5.22 -3.27
N ALA A 48 15.80 -3.96 -3.56
CA ALA A 48 14.45 -3.45 -3.44
C ALA A 48 14.16 -2.52 -4.62
N ALA A 49 13.08 -2.79 -5.32
CA ALA A 49 12.53 -1.95 -6.36
C ALA A 49 11.08 -1.61 -6.00
N ALA A 50 10.70 -0.36 -6.20
CA ALA A 50 9.37 0.15 -5.92
C ALA A 50 8.84 0.84 -7.18
N ALA A 51 7.57 0.60 -7.48
CA ALA A 51 6.84 1.33 -8.51
C ALA A 51 5.50 1.81 -7.95
N SER A 52 5.04 2.95 -8.45
CA SER A 52 3.77 3.55 -8.05
C SER A 52 3.10 4.13 -9.27
N ASN A 53 1.88 3.70 -9.56
CA ASN A 53 1.02 4.24 -10.61
C ASN A 53 -0.28 4.81 -10.02
N VAL A 54 -0.25 5.19 -8.74
CA VAL A 54 -1.39 5.79 -8.05
C VAL A 54 -1.84 7.06 -8.76
N THR A 55 -3.12 7.11 -9.09
CA THR A 55 -3.78 8.27 -9.69
C THR A 55 -4.97 8.69 -8.85
N ALA A 56 -5.25 9.99 -8.84
CA ALA A 56 -6.43 10.56 -8.21
C ALA A 56 -7.22 11.31 -9.28
N THR A 57 -8.49 10.97 -9.44
CA THR A 57 -9.39 11.64 -10.38
C THR A 57 -10.61 12.16 -9.61
N GLN A 58 -10.85 13.48 -9.71
CA GLN A 58 -12.05 14.09 -9.15
C GLN A 58 -13.22 13.83 -10.09
N MET A 59 -14.29 13.23 -9.57
CA MET A 59 -15.54 13.10 -10.29
C MET A 59 -16.25 14.46 -10.38
N PRO A 60 -17.12 14.66 -11.39
CA PRO A 60 -17.92 15.87 -11.49
C PRO A 60 -18.69 16.16 -10.20
N GLY A 61 -18.60 17.40 -9.73
CA GLY A 61 -19.41 17.93 -8.63
C GLY A 61 -20.72 18.52 -9.13
N HIS A 62 -21.42 19.23 -8.25
CA HIS A 62 -22.59 20.02 -8.63
C HIS A 62 -22.51 21.44 -8.07
N TYR A 63 -23.19 22.35 -8.76
CA TYR A 63 -23.33 23.74 -8.37
C TYR A 63 -24.78 23.98 -7.98
N ASN A 64 -25.00 24.66 -6.86
CA ASN A 64 -26.32 25.08 -6.45
C ASN A 64 -26.35 26.61 -6.33
N THR A 65 -27.16 27.25 -7.16
CA THR A 65 -27.29 28.71 -7.18
C THR A 65 -28.66 29.08 -6.64
N TYR A 66 -28.69 29.76 -5.51
CA TYR A 66 -29.90 30.36 -4.97
C TYR A 66 -29.78 31.87 -5.07
N GLY A 67 -30.83 32.51 -5.56
CA GLY A 67 -30.88 33.97 -5.61
C GLY A 67 -32.24 34.50 -5.20
N THR A 68 -32.23 35.70 -4.64
CA THR A 68 -33.43 36.46 -4.34
C THR A 68 -33.49 37.67 -5.27
N ILE A 69 -34.71 37.98 -5.70
CA ILE A 69 -35.00 39.10 -6.57
C ILE A 69 -35.81 40.09 -5.74
N ASN A 70 -35.27 41.30 -5.54
CA ASN A 70 -36.01 42.40 -4.93
C ASN A 70 -36.36 43.41 -6.01
N SER A 71 -37.65 43.63 -6.24
CA SER A 71 -38.15 44.61 -7.21
C SER A 71 -38.92 45.72 -6.52
N TYR A 72 -38.54 46.97 -6.76
CA TYR A 72 -39.24 48.16 -6.27
C TYR A 72 -39.24 49.27 -7.34
N GLY A 73 -40.43 49.78 -7.67
CA GLY A 73 -40.57 50.98 -8.51
C GLY A 73 -39.92 50.91 -9.90
N GLY A 74 -40.02 49.79 -10.61
CA GLY A 74 -39.47 49.62 -11.96
C GLY A 74 -37.99 49.21 -12.03
N TYR A 75 -37.32 49.09 -10.88
CA TYR A 75 -35.95 48.57 -10.77
C TYR A 75 -35.93 47.26 -9.97
N GLY A 76 -35.13 46.29 -10.41
CA GLY A 76 -34.95 45.00 -9.75
C GLY A 76 -33.48 44.71 -9.49
N THR A 77 -33.13 44.38 -8.24
CA THR A 77 -31.81 43.87 -7.87
C THR A 77 -31.88 42.37 -7.64
N VAL A 78 -30.97 41.65 -8.29
CA VAL A 78 -30.81 40.20 -8.14
C VAL A 78 -29.57 39.95 -7.32
N ASN A 79 -29.71 39.25 -6.20
CA ASN A 79 -28.57 38.77 -5.44
C ASN A 79 -28.58 37.25 -5.49
N ALA A 80 -27.53 36.64 -6.04
CA ALA A 80 -27.41 35.21 -6.19
C ALA A 80 -26.13 34.70 -5.53
N THR A 81 -26.26 33.62 -4.76
CA THR A 81 -25.15 32.90 -4.14
C THR A 81 -25.05 31.52 -4.77
N THR A 82 -23.87 31.21 -5.32
CA THR A 82 -23.56 29.88 -5.87
C THR A 82 -22.67 29.12 -4.90
N THR A 83 -23.10 27.94 -4.48
CA THR A 83 -22.31 26.99 -3.69
C THR A 83 -21.84 25.85 -4.59
N TYR A 84 -20.54 25.61 -4.62
CA TYR A 84 -19.95 24.45 -5.31
C TYR A 84 -19.72 23.31 -4.33
N THR A 85 -20.26 22.13 -4.63
CA THR A 85 -19.98 20.90 -3.90
C THR A 85 -19.14 19.99 -4.81
N PRO A 86 -17.84 19.80 -4.50
CA PRO A 86 -16.98 18.93 -5.29
C PRO A 86 -17.48 17.49 -5.30
N GLY A 87 -17.29 16.79 -6.43
CA GLY A 87 -17.53 15.36 -6.50
C GLY A 87 -16.47 14.55 -5.74
N PRO A 88 -16.74 13.26 -5.46
CA PRO A 88 -15.80 12.39 -4.77
C PRO A 88 -14.50 12.23 -5.57
N ILE A 89 -13.40 12.01 -4.86
CA ILE A 89 -12.11 11.62 -5.46
C ILE A 89 -12.08 10.09 -5.58
N ILE A 90 -11.80 9.59 -6.77
CA ILE A 90 -11.51 8.17 -7.01
C ILE A 90 -10.00 8.00 -7.06
N TYR A 91 -9.49 7.08 -6.25
CA TYR A 91 -8.09 6.66 -6.28
C TYR A 91 -7.98 5.35 -7.05
N GLY A 92 -7.10 5.32 -8.05
CA GLY A 92 -6.79 4.13 -8.84
C GLY A 92 -5.29 3.81 -8.81
N GLY A 93 -4.93 2.62 -9.30
CA GLY A 93 -3.54 2.14 -9.36
C GLY A 93 -3.15 1.25 -8.17
N SER A 94 -1.84 1.16 -7.92
CA SER A 94 -1.21 0.36 -6.88
C SER A 94 0.17 0.88 -6.50
N HIS A 95 0.64 0.43 -5.35
CA HIS A 95 2.03 0.48 -4.94
C HIS A 95 2.64 -0.91 -5.09
N ASP A 96 3.50 -1.09 -6.09
CA ASP A 96 4.14 -2.35 -6.37
C ASP A 96 5.55 -2.38 -5.75
N GLN A 97 5.90 -3.50 -5.14
CA GLN A 97 7.21 -3.75 -4.55
C GLN A 97 7.79 -5.03 -5.13
N SER A 98 9.07 -5.00 -5.43
CA SER A 98 9.85 -6.17 -5.84
C SER A 98 11.13 -6.22 -5.03
N ILE A 99 11.24 -7.18 -4.12
CA ILE A 99 12.40 -7.32 -3.23
C ILE A 99 13.13 -8.64 -3.49
N GLY A 100 14.45 -8.57 -3.63
CA GLY A 100 15.33 -9.71 -3.64
C GLY A 100 15.74 -10.07 -2.22
N VAL A 101 15.68 -11.35 -1.90
CA VAL A 101 15.90 -11.85 -0.55
C VAL A 101 16.86 -13.03 -0.57
N VAL A 102 17.84 -13.01 0.34
CA VAL A 102 18.70 -14.16 0.66
C VAL A 102 18.25 -14.73 2.00
N MET A 103 18.00 -16.02 2.04
CA MET A 103 17.50 -16.74 3.21
C MET A 103 18.61 -17.56 3.85
N PHE A 104 18.54 -17.71 5.16
CA PHE A 104 19.53 -18.38 6.01
C PHE A 104 18.83 -19.25 7.04
N LYS A 105 19.45 -20.37 7.38
CA LYS A 105 19.09 -21.15 8.56
C LYS A 105 19.76 -20.56 9.80
N ASP A 106 19.18 -20.80 10.97
CA ASP A 106 19.84 -20.40 12.21
C ASP A 106 21.19 -21.12 12.37
N GLY A 107 22.25 -20.34 12.62
CA GLY A 107 23.62 -20.83 12.79
C GLY A 107 24.43 -20.95 11.49
N GLU A 108 23.84 -20.66 10.32
CA GLU A 108 24.62 -20.57 9.07
C GLU A 108 25.54 -19.33 9.05
N PRO A 109 26.72 -19.40 8.40
CA PRO A 109 27.55 -18.22 8.20
C PRO A 109 26.76 -17.09 7.53
N GLY A 110 26.74 -15.91 8.17
CA GLY A 110 25.97 -14.75 7.72
C GLY A 110 24.57 -14.62 8.35
N SER A 111 24.05 -15.65 9.03
CA SER A 111 22.74 -15.60 9.70
C SER A 111 22.67 -14.52 10.78
N ASN A 112 23.81 -14.18 11.40
CA ASN A 112 23.91 -13.16 12.45
C ASN A 112 23.58 -11.74 11.98
N GLN A 113 23.72 -11.48 10.68
CA GLN A 113 23.35 -10.20 10.05
C GLN A 113 21.92 -10.22 9.48
N ALA A 114 21.30 -11.41 9.42
CA ALA A 114 19.97 -11.62 8.89
C ALA A 114 18.90 -11.32 9.94
N VAL A 115 17.72 -10.91 9.49
CA VAL A 115 16.56 -10.64 10.36
C VAL A 115 15.77 -11.93 10.53
N SER A 116 15.31 -12.22 11.75
CA SER A 116 14.45 -13.38 12.04
C SER A 116 13.07 -13.20 11.42
N ALA A 117 12.66 -14.16 10.58
CA ALA A 117 11.34 -14.14 9.96
C ALA A 117 10.21 -14.25 11.01
N ARG A 118 10.45 -15.02 12.07
CA ARG A 118 9.47 -15.20 13.16
C ARG A 118 9.31 -13.93 13.99
N GLU A 119 10.39 -13.20 14.24
CA GLU A 119 10.34 -11.92 14.97
C GLU A 119 9.58 -10.86 14.16
N VAL A 120 9.81 -10.78 12.85
CA VAL A 120 9.10 -9.84 11.96
C VAL A 120 7.60 -10.08 11.94
N LEU A 121 7.17 -11.34 12.00
CA LEU A 121 5.74 -11.71 12.01
C LEU A 121 5.11 -11.70 13.41
N GLY A 122 5.94 -11.71 14.47
CA GLY A 122 5.50 -11.74 15.86
C GLY A 122 4.85 -13.06 16.29
N SER A 123 4.18 -13.04 17.44
CA SER A 123 3.60 -14.25 18.07
C SER A 123 2.55 -14.97 17.22
N LYS A 124 1.93 -14.28 16.25
CA LYS A 124 0.92 -14.84 15.34
C LYS A 124 1.50 -15.33 14.01
N TRP A 125 2.82 -15.49 13.90
CA TRP A 125 3.49 -15.89 12.66
C TRP A 125 2.88 -17.13 12.00
N ALA A 126 2.51 -18.15 12.78
CA ALA A 126 1.97 -19.40 12.25
C ALA A 126 0.63 -19.19 11.51
N VAL A 127 -0.20 -18.29 12.01
CA VAL A 127 -1.49 -17.92 11.39
C VAL A 127 -1.23 -17.11 10.12
N ILE A 128 -0.33 -16.13 10.18
CA ILE A 128 -0.01 -15.25 9.03
C ILE A 128 0.62 -16.05 7.87
N VAL A 129 1.44 -17.05 8.17
CA VAL A 129 2.02 -17.93 7.15
C VAL A 129 0.94 -18.73 6.43
N LYS A 130 -0.10 -19.17 7.14
CA LYS A 130 -1.20 -19.97 6.61
C LYS A 130 -2.21 -19.10 5.84
N ASP A 131 -2.63 -18.00 6.43
CA ASP A 131 -3.74 -17.17 5.94
C ASP A 131 -3.27 -16.07 4.97
N GLY A 132 -1.97 -15.80 4.91
CA GLY A 132 -1.38 -14.77 4.07
C GLY A 132 -1.22 -13.42 4.78
N VAL A 133 -0.45 -12.52 4.17
CA VAL A 133 -0.18 -11.18 4.70
C VAL A 133 -1.23 -10.21 4.18
N ASN A 134 -1.89 -9.48 5.09
CA ASN A 134 -2.69 -8.33 4.71
C ASN A 134 -1.76 -7.18 4.32
N LEU A 135 -1.83 -6.73 3.07
CA LEU A 135 -0.83 -5.85 2.45
C LEU A 135 -0.90 -4.38 2.93
N CYS A 136 -1.81 -4.06 3.85
CA CYS A 136 -2.14 -2.68 4.24
C CYS A 136 -2.13 -2.44 5.76
N ASN A 137 -1.68 -3.40 6.59
CA ASN A 137 -1.66 -3.29 8.08
C ASN A 137 -0.29 -3.65 8.67
#